data_AF-A0A956T2N0-F1
#
_entry.id   AF-A0A956T2N0-F1
#
_cell.length_a   1.000
_cell.length_b   1.000
_cell.length_c   1.000
_cell.angle_alpha   90.00
_cell.angle_beta   90.00
_cell.angle_gamma   90.00
#
_symmetry.space_group_name_H-M   'P 1'
#
loop_
_entity.id
_entity.type
_entity.pdbx_description
1 polymer ?
#
loop_
_entity_poly.entity_id
_entity_poly.type
_entity_poly.pdbx_seq_one_letter_code
_entity_poly.pdbx_strand_id
1 'polypeptide(L)'
;MVEEVFKNLVDQFSDPFTCLRELVQNAMDAGTEQIEIKTSYLSDPGGVCLEIRDFGEGMNRDIIDGKLTRLFSSDKENDLTKIGKFGIGFVSVFSLKPELVTVDTGRDGEFWRIAFDGGTDFQLFQLHQPIEGTSVKLYKLLAYEELEEFEKRAHSTVARWCRHSHIELSFNSERVNKPLEVESVCRVNVKDPLGLFNVGLTNQFPAPFGFYNSGLTLNEGQQEEVPGVTFKVLSNHLEHTLTRDAVIKDDSYKKVM
;
A
#
# COMPACT_ATOMS: atom_id res chain seq x y z
N MET A 1 -4.61 -21.02 16.94
CA MET A 1 -5.30 -20.98 15.63
C MET A 1 -5.21 -19.58 15.01
N VAL A 2 -5.61 -18.51 15.70
CA VAL A 2 -5.51 -17.12 15.18
C VAL A 2 -4.05 -16.69 14.93
N GLU A 3 -3.15 -16.91 15.89
CA GLU A 3 -1.71 -16.59 15.72
C GLU A 3 -1.04 -17.35 14.56
N GLU A 4 -1.44 -18.60 14.33
CA GLU A 4 -0.90 -19.43 13.25
C GLU A 4 -1.40 -18.96 11.87
N VAL A 5 -2.69 -18.58 11.78
CA VAL A 5 -3.24 -17.95 10.58
C VAL A 5 -2.59 -16.59 10.33
N PHE A 6 -2.41 -15.79 11.37
CA PHE A 6 -1.73 -14.49 11.29
C PHE A 6 -0.30 -14.64 10.78
N LYS A 7 0.49 -15.54 11.39
CA LYS A 7 1.85 -15.83 10.94
C LYS A 7 1.90 -16.30 9.48
N ASN A 8 1.00 -17.22 9.11
CA ASN A 8 0.91 -17.71 7.73
C ASN A 8 0.52 -16.60 6.74
N LEU A 9 -0.26 -15.59 7.15
CA LEU A 9 -0.59 -14.44 6.31
C LEU A 9 0.60 -13.48 6.19
N VAL A 10 1.30 -13.20 7.29
CA VAL A 10 2.49 -12.35 7.31
C VAL A 10 3.61 -12.95 6.47
N ASP A 11 3.80 -14.27 6.52
CA ASP A 11 4.83 -15.01 5.78
C ASP A 11 4.53 -15.14 4.27
N GLN A 12 3.30 -14.83 3.82
CA GLN A 12 2.96 -14.80 2.38
C GLN A 12 3.52 -13.58 1.65
N PHE A 13 3.93 -12.53 2.37
CA PHE A 13 4.52 -11.33 1.77
C PHE A 13 6.04 -11.50 1.63
N SER A 14 6.50 -11.72 0.41
CA SER A 14 7.92 -11.96 0.11
C SER A 14 8.84 -10.76 0.38
N ASP A 15 8.34 -9.53 0.19
CA ASP A 15 9.03 -8.29 0.57
C ASP A 15 8.25 -7.55 1.67
N PRO A 16 8.81 -7.46 2.91
CA PRO A 16 8.19 -6.79 4.03
C PRO A 16 7.74 -5.35 3.77
N PHE A 17 8.45 -4.59 2.93
CA PHE A 17 8.11 -3.19 2.68
C PHE A 17 6.87 -3.03 1.78
N THR A 18 6.40 -4.10 1.14
CA THR A 18 5.19 -4.07 0.29
C THR A 18 3.95 -3.66 1.08
N CYS A 19 3.96 -3.77 2.41
CA CYS A 19 2.91 -3.23 3.26
C CYS A 19 2.63 -1.73 3.02
N LEU A 20 3.64 -0.96 2.59
CA LEU A 20 3.49 0.46 2.26
C LEU A 20 2.54 0.67 1.07
N ARG A 21 2.56 -0.22 0.08
CA ARG A 21 1.59 -0.20 -1.04
C ARG A 21 0.17 -0.40 -0.51
N GLU A 22 -0.01 -1.34 0.43
CA GLU A 22 -1.32 -1.64 1.00
C GLU A 22 -1.86 -0.49 1.85
N LEU A 23 -1.01 0.14 2.65
CA LEU A 23 -1.40 1.33 3.42
C LEU A 23 -1.77 2.50 2.51
N VAL A 24 -1.03 2.72 1.42
CA VAL A 24 -1.38 3.74 0.41
C VAL A 24 -2.72 3.41 -0.25
N GLN A 25 -2.96 2.15 -0.59
CA GLN A 25 -4.24 1.72 -1.17
C GLN A 25 -5.41 1.94 -0.19
N ASN A 26 -5.24 1.58 1.08
CA ASN A 26 -6.26 1.81 2.11
C ASN A 26 -6.58 3.31 2.28
N ALA A 27 -5.56 4.16 2.24
CA ALA A 27 -5.72 5.60 2.30
C ALA A 27 -6.48 6.15 1.08
N MET A 28 -6.18 5.64 -0.12
CA MET A 28 -6.91 5.98 -1.35
C MET A 28 -8.39 5.53 -1.28
N ASP A 29 -8.64 4.32 -0.78
CA ASP A 29 -9.99 3.79 -0.60
C ASP A 29 -10.78 4.58 0.46
N ALA A 30 -10.10 5.23 1.40
CA ALA A 30 -10.67 6.17 2.36
C ALA A 30 -10.96 7.56 1.77
N GLY A 31 -10.67 7.78 0.48
CA GLY A 31 -11.01 9.01 -0.24
C GLY A 31 -10.08 10.19 0.05
N THR A 32 -8.87 9.96 0.55
CA THR A 32 -7.90 11.04 0.78
C THR A 32 -7.42 11.66 -0.53
N GLU A 33 -7.12 12.96 -0.53
CA GLU A 33 -6.44 13.64 -1.65
C GLU A 33 -4.91 13.71 -1.48
N GLN A 34 -4.43 13.48 -0.27
CA GLN A 34 -3.02 13.53 0.09
C GLN A 34 -2.63 12.40 1.07
N ILE A 35 -1.41 11.90 0.92
CA ILE A 35 -0.77 10.95 1.84
C ILE A 35 0.63 11.48 2.18
N GLU A 36 0.94 11.50 3.48
CA GLU A 36 2.26 11.83 3.99
C GLU A 36 2.90 10.59 4.62
N ILE A 37 4.09 10.24 4.15
CA ILE A 37 4.91 9.19 4.74
C ILE A 37 6.14 9.85 5.38
N LYS A 38 6.40 9.56 6.66
CA LYS A 38 7.52 10.13 7.41
C LYS A 38 8.27 9.05 8.17
N THR A 39 9.58 9.17 8.21
CA THR A 39 10.44 8.42 9.12
C THR A 39 11.06 9.35 10.14
N SER A 40 11.17 8.88 11.37
CA SER A 40 11.87 9.59 12.44
C SER A 40 12.61 8.62 13.34
N TYR A 41 13.86 8.91 13.68
CA TYR A 41 14.62 8.11 14.62
C TYR A 41 14.26 8.46 16.07
N LEU A 42 14.13 7.42 16.89
CA LEU A 42 13.85 7.48 18.32
C LEU A 42 15.11 7.04 19.07
N SER A 43 15.71 7.95 19.84
CA SER A 43 17.04 7.73 20.44
C SER A 43 17.09 6.80 21.64
N ASP A 44 15.95 6.55 22.30
CA ASP A 44 15.85 5.69 23.49
C ASP A 44 14.58 4.84 23.37
N PRO A 45 14.67 3.51 23.21
CA PRO A 45 15.88 2.66 23.27
C PRO A 45 16.74 2.63 21.98
N GLY A 46 16.36 3.35 20.93
CA GLY A 46 16.96 3.23 19.58
C GLY A 46 15.99 2.53 18.62
N GLY A 47 15.48 3.26 17.64
CA GLY A 47 14.57 2.71 16.64
C GLY A 47 14.04 3.73 15.65
N VAL A 48 13.25 3.27 14.70
CA VAL A 48 12.58 4.10 13.70
C VAL A 48 11.07 4.09 13.93
N CYS A 49 10.44 5.26 13.85
CA CYS A 49 9.01 5.40 13.67
C CYS A 49 8.74 5.69 12.19
N LEU A 50 7.99 4.81 11.52
CA LEU A 50 7.48 5.01 10.17
C LEU A 50 5.99 5.35 10.27
N GLU A 51 5.63 6.57 9.91
CA GLU A 51 4.27 7.10 9.93
C GLU A 51 3.72 7.21 8.51
N ILE A 52 2.51 6.71 8.27
CA ILE A 52 1.72 6.92 7.07
C ILE A 52 0.44 7.60 7.51
N ARG A 53 0.19 8.80 7.00
CA ARG A 53 -0.98 9.60 7.34
C ARG A 53 -1.79 9.94 6.10
N ASP A 54 -3.09 9.74 6.18
CA ASP A 54 -4.09 10.20 5.23
C ASP A 54 -5.11 11.14 5.91
N PHE A 55 -5.89 11.83 5.09
CA PHE A 55 -6.91 12.78 5.51
C PHE A 55 -8.29 12.38 4.96
N GLY A 56 -8.51 11.07 4.81
CA GLY A 56 -9.76 10.50 4.31
C GLY A 56 -10.86 10.43 5.37
N GLU A 57 -11.84 9.56 5.15
CA GLU A 57 -13.02 9.44 6.02
C GLU A 57 -12.74 8.92 7.45
N GLY A 58 -11.59 8.31 7.68
CA GLY A 58 -11.26 7.66 8.94
C GLY A 58 -12.23 6.54 9.35
N MET A 59 -12.18 6.14 10.62
CA MET A 59 -12.96 5.03 11.18
C MET A 59 -13.62 5.43 12.50
N ASN A 60 -14.88 5.00 12.66
CA ASN A 60 -15.60 5.02 13.94
C ASN A 60 -15.48 3.64 14.61
N ARG A 61 -16.06 3.49 15.81
CA ARG A 61 -15.96 2.25 16.58
C ARG A 61 -16.46 1.02 15.83
N ASP A 62 -17.59 1.13 15.13
CA ASP A 62 -18.20 0.01 14.39
C ASP A 62 -17.30 -0.48 13.24
N ILE A 63 -16.64 0.45 12.54
CA ILE A 63 -15.70 0.11 11.46
C ILE A 63 -14.47 -0.60 12.04
N ILE A 64 -13.95 -0.12 13.17
CA ILE A 64 -12.78 -0.71 13.84
C ILE A 64 -13.09 -2.17 14.20
N ASP A 65 -14.19 -2.42 14.91
CA ASP A 65 -14.59 -3.75 15.38
C ASP A 65 -15.01 -4.68 14.21
N GLY A 66 -15.64 -4.12 13.17
CA GLY A 66 -16.18 -4.88 12.05
C GLY A 66 -15.15 -5.22 10.96
N LYS A 67 -14.11 -4.40 10.79
CA LYS A 67 -13.14 -4.52 9.68
C LYS A 67 -11.69 -4.65 10.16
N LEU A 68 -11.19 -3.70 10.97
CA LEU A 68 -9.77 -3.63 11.32
C LEU A 68 -9.37 -4.73 12.32
N THR A 69 -10.10 -4.86 13.43
CA THR A 69 -9.74 -5.76 14.53
C THR A 69 -10.39 -7.14 14.40
N ARG A 70 -11.19 -7.37 13.36
CA ARG A 70 -11.92 -8.63 13.16
C ARG A 70 -11.00 -9.85 13.03
N LEU A 71 -9.84 -9.71 12.40
CA LEU A 71 -8.84 -10.79 12.28
C LEU A 71 -8.16 -11.11 13.62
N PHE A 72 -8.18 -10.16 14.54
CA PHE A 72 -7.54 -10.23 15.85
C PHE A 72 -8.52 -10.61 16.97
N SER A 73 -9.82 -10.58 16.69
CA SER A 73 -10.87 -10.96 17.62
C SER A 73 -11.04 -12.48 17.62
N SER A 74 -10.54 -13.14 18.67
CA SER A 74 -10.57 -14.59 18.86
C SER A 74 -11.97 -15.19 19.05
N ASP A 75 -13.00 -14.37 19.31
CA ASP A 75 -14.34 -14.80 19.73
C ASP A 75 -15.32 -15.19 18.60
N LYS A 76 -14.91 -15.20 17.33
CA LYS A 76 -15.81 -15.57 16.22
C LYS A 76 -15.18 -16.60 15.30
N GLU A 77 -15.42 -17.88 15.60
CA GLU A 77 -15.23 -19.09 14.76
C GLU A 77 -15.97 -19.05 13.39
N ASN A 78 -16.34 -17.89 12.86
CA ASN A 78 -17.08 -17.80 11.62
C ASN A 78 -16.18 -17.48 10.43
N ASP A 79 -15.79 -18.57 9.77
CA ASP A 79 -15.55 -18.66 8.34
C ASP A 79 -14.46 -17.72 7.79
N LEU A 80 -13.21 -18.12 8.01
CA LEU A 80 -12.00 -17.46 7.47
C LEU A 80 -12.02 -17.35 5.92
N THR A 81 -12.91 -18.08 5.22
CA THR A 81 -13.06 -17.99 3.76
C THR A 81 -13.92 -16.81 3.31
N LYS A 82 -14.67 -16.17 4.23
CA LYS A 82 -15.45 -14.93 4.00
C LYS A 82 -14.69 -13.66 4.35
N ILE A 83 -13.42 -13.80 4.76
CA ILE A 83 -12.48 -12.69 4.81
C ILE A 83 -12.22 -12.30 3.36
N GLY A 84 -13.07 -11.45 2.79
CA GLY A 84 -12.81 -10.86 1.47
C GLY A 84 -11.48 -10.09 1.47
N LYS A 85 -11.19 -9.37 0.38
CA LYS A 85 -10.01 -8.48 0.22
C LYS A 85 -9.77 -7.48 1.39
N PHE A 86 -10.68 -7.39 2.37
CA PHE A 86 -10.68 -6.47 3.52
C PHE A 86 -9.98 -7.08 4.74
N GLY A 87 -8.93 -6.41 5.23
CA GLY A 87 -8.20 -6.75 6.47
C GLY A 87 -6.82 -7.39 6.25
N ILE A 88 -6.63 -8.15 5.16
CA ILE A 88 -5.34 -8.78 4.81
C ILE A 88 -4.28 -7.70 4.51
N GLY A 89 -4.69 -6.59 3.87
CA GLY A 89 -3.78 -5.47 3.58
C GLY A 89 -3.14 -4.87 4.82
N PHE A 90 -3.91 -4.70 5.91
CA PHE A 90 -3.35 -4.17 7.16
C PHE A 90 -2.42 -5.18 7.85
N VAL A 91 -2.74 -6.48 7.85
CA VAL A 91 -1.87 -7.50 8.46
C VAL A 91 -0.45 -7.51 7.87
N SER A 92 -0.28 -7.08 6.61
CA SER A 92 1.05 -6.97 5.99
C SER A 92 2.02 -6.04 6.72
N VAL A 93 1.53 -5.08 7.53
CA VAL A 93 2.40 -4.16 8.30
C VAL A 93 3.30 -4.92 9.28
N PHE A 94 2.85 -6.07 9.77
CA PHE A 94 3.60 -6.89 10.72
C PHE A 94 4.74 -7.68 10.06
N SER A 95 4.81 -7.73 8.72
CA SER A 95 5.96 -8.31 8.00
C SER A 95 7.25 -7.54 8.25
N LEU A 96 7.16 -6.24 8.60
CA LEU A 96 8.31 -5.42 9.04
C LEU A 96 8.78 -5.76 10.46
N LYS A 97 8.05 -6.61 11.19
CA LYS A 97 8.31 -6.97 12.59
C LYS A 97 8.50 -5.72 13.48
N PRO A 98 7.49 -4.85 13.57
CA PRO A 98 7.51 -3.73 14.52
C PRO A 98 7.27 -4.24 15.95
N GLU A 99 7.79 -3.54 16.96
CA GLU A 99 7.46 -3.79 18.38
C GLU A 99 6.13 -3.15 18.77
N LEU A 100 5.67 -2.15 18.03
CA LEU A 100 4.38 -1.50 18.25
C LEU A 100 3.83 -0.95 16.94
N VAL A 101 2.54 -1.16 16.69
CA VAL A 101 1.80 -0.46 15.64
C VAL A 101 0.67 0.33 16.28
N THR A 102 0.59 1.63 16.00
CA THR A 102 -0.55 2.45 16.44
C THR A 102 -1.33 2.95 15.23
N VAL A 103 -2.65 2.83 15.29
CA VAL A 103 -3.59 3.38 14.31
C VAL A 103 -4.42 4.44 15.03
N ASP A 104 -4.19 5.69 14.68
CA ASP A 104 -4.95 6.84 15.15
C ASP A 104 -5.95 7.22 14.07
N THR A 105 -7.23 7.32 14.39
CA THR A 105 -8.28 7.57 13.38
C THR A 105 -9.46 8.32 13.99
N GLY A 106 -10.17 9.09 13.15
CA GLY A 106 -11.35 9.82 13.58
C GLY A 106 -12.47 9.82 12.54
N ARG A 107 -13.71 9.63 12.99
CA ARG A 107 -14.93 9.70 12.16
C ARG A 107 -16.15 9.95 13.04
N ASP A 108 -17.15 10.68 12.52
CA ASP A 108 -18.44 10.91 13.19
C ASP A 108 -18.34 11.51 14.61
N GLY A 109 -17.29 12.27 14.89
CA GLY A 109 -17.02 12.86 16.21
C GLY A 109 -16.40 11.90 17.23
N GLU A 110 -16.06 10.69 16.80
CA GLU A 110 -15.29 9.73 17.59
C GLU A 110 -13.82 9.73 17.16
N PHE A 111 -12.92 9.58 18.13
CA PHE A 111 -11.48 9.52 17.89
C PHE A 111 -10.91 8.34 18.67
N TRP A 112 -10.16 7.48 17.97
CA TRP A 112 -9.70 6.22 18.51
C TRP A 112 -8.22 6.00 18.20
N ARG A 113 -7.51 5.41 19.17
CA ARG A 113 -6.20 4.79 18.97
C ARG A 113 -6.32 3.29 19.15
N ILE A 114 -5.89 2.53 18.16
CA ILE A 114 -5.66 1.10 18.28
C ILE A 114 -4.16 0.88 18.40
N ALA A 115 -3.69 0.20 19.45
CA ALA A 115 -2.29 -0.11 19.67
C ALA A 115 -2.08 -1.63 19.67
N PHE A 116 -1.31 -2.14 18.71
CA PHE A 116 -0.97 -3.56 18.55
C PHE A 116 0.46 -3.80 19.04
N ASP A 117 0.69 -4.89 19.77
CA ASP A 117 1.99 -5.23 20.39
C ASP A 117 3.01 -5.89 19.43
N GLY A 118 2.80 -5.76 18.12
CA GLY A 118 3.57 -6.46 17.09
C GLY A 118 3.06 -7.88 16.80
N GLY A 119 2.07 -8.37 17.55
CA GLY A 119 1.38 -9.63 17.32
C GLY A 119 -0.11 -9.45 17.02
N THR A 120 -0.94 -10.31 17.61
CA THR A 120 -2.40 -10.27 17.43
C THR A 120 -3.12 -9.52 18.54
N ASP A 121 -2.44 -9.20 19.64
CA ASP A 121 -3.05 -8.50 20.76
C ASP A 121 -3.08 -7.00 20.51
N PHE A 122 -4.19 -6.38 20.92
CA PHE A 122 -4.36 -4.94 20.78
C PHE A 122 -5.12 -4.33 21.94
N GLN A 123 -4.88 -3.03 22.14
CA GLN A 123 -5.62 -2.20 23.07
C GLN A 123 -6.28 -1.06 22.30
N LEU A 124 -7.49 -0.71 22.71
CA LEU A 124 -8.27 0.37 22.11
C LEU A 124 -8.45 1.50 23.11
N PHE A 125 -8.08 2.71 22.72
CA PHE A 125 -8.17 3.91 23.53
C PHE A 125 -9.04 4.94 22.85
N GLN A 126 -10.00 5.51 23.58
CA GLN A 126 -10.71 6.69 23.12
C GLN A 126 -9.82 7.92 23.30
N LEU A 127 -9.69 8.71 22.24
CA LEU A 127 -8.91 9.94 22.24
C LEU A 127 -9.83 11.14 22.42
N HIS A 128 -9.28 12.17 23.07
CA HIS A 128 -10.00 13.42 23.37
C HIS A 128 -9.67 14.53 22.37
N GLN A 129 -8.58 14.39 21.63
CA GLN A 129 -8.19 15.33 20.60
C GLN A 129 -8.72 14.86 19.25
N PRO A 130 -9.31 15.76 18.45
CA PRO A 130 -9.75 15.43 17.11
C PRO A 130 -8.61 14.92 16.23
N ILE A 131 -8.90 13.86 15.49
CA ILE A 131 -8.05 13.32 14.43
C ILE A 131 -8.83 13.40 13.13
N GLU A 132 -8.16 13.89 12.10
CA GLU A 132 -8.65 13.87 10.72
C GLU A 132 -7.98 12.70 9.99
N GLY A 133 -8.79 11.93 9.25
CA GLY A 133 -8.34 10.74 8.52
C GLY A 133 -7.79 9.65 9.44
N THR A 134 -6.73 9.00 8.96
CA THR A 134 -6.04 7.93 9.69
C THR A 134 -4.52 8.13 9.66
N SER A 135 -3.86 7.85 10.77
CA SER A 135 -2.42 7.83 10.93
C SER A 135 -1.99 6.46 11.45
N VAL A 136 -1.25 5.72 10.64
CA VAL A 136 -0.64 4.44 11.02
C VAL A 136 0.84 4.67 11.32
N LYS A 137 1.28 4.35 12.54
CA LYS A 137 2.69 4.42 12.96
C LYS A 137 3.21 3.05 13.30
N LEU A 138 4.36 2.71 12.75
CA LEU A 138 5.11 1.50 13.06
C LEU A 138 6.36 1.89 13.80
N TYR A 139 6.55 1.33 14.99
CA TYR A 139 7.75 1.50 15.79
C TYR A 139 8.59 0.24 15.66
N LYS A 140 9.82 0.41 15.17
CA LYS A 140 10.76 -0.68 14.94
C LYS A 140 12.11 -0.40 15.61
N LEU A 141 12.59 -1.30 16.46
CA LEU A 141 13.96 -1.29 16.96
C LEU A 141 14.92 -1.40 15.77
N LEU A 142 15.83 -0.45 15.69
CA LEU A 142 16.72 -0.26 14.56
C LEU A 142 17.93 0.52 15.05
N ALA A 143 19.13 0.08 14.72
CA ALA A 143 20.33 0.86 15.01
C ALA A 143 20.34 2.13 14.13
N TYR A 144 20.91 3.23 14.63
CA TYR A 144 20.96 4.49 13.88
C TYR A 144 21.67 4.34 12.54
N GLU A 145 22.69 3.49 12.47
CA GLU A 145 23.48 3.20 11.27
C GLU A 145 22.66 2.50 10.17
N GLU A 146 21.59 1.79 10.53
CA GLU A 146 20.70 1.10 9.59
C GLU A 146 19.55 2.00 9.09
N LEU A 147 19.36 3.17 9.70
CA LEU A 147 18.26 4.08 9.38
C LEU A 147 18.26 4.50 7.91
N GLU A 148 19.41 4.88 7.37
CA GLU A 148 19.51 5.34 5.98
C GLU A 148 19.12 4.22 5.00
N GLU A 149 19.53 2.98 5.25
CA GLU A 149 19.15 1.83 4.42
C GLU A 149 17.64 1.55 4.54
N PHE A 150 17.09 1.58 5.76
CA PHE A 150 15.66 1.41 5.99
C PHE A 150 14.83 2.47 5.24
N GLU A 151 15.23 3.73 5.33
CA GLU A 151 14.57 4.85 4.64
C GLU A 151 14.66 4.70 3.11
N LYS A 152 15.83 4.35 2.58
CA LYS A 152 16.01 4.07 1.14
C LYS A 152 15.11 2.91 0.68
N ARG A 153 15.00 1.84 1.46
CA ARG A 153 14.12 0.70 1.15
C ARG A 153 12.64 1.09 1.20
N ALA A 154 12.21 1.82 2.23
CA ALA A 154 10.85 2.33 2.32
C ALA A 154 10.52 3.25 1.13
N HIS A 155 11.35 4.26 0.88
CA HIS A 155 11.16 5.21 -0.21
C HIS A 155 11.14 4.51 -1.58
N SER A 156 12.10 3.63 -1.87
CA SER A 156 12.16 2.91 -3.16
C SER A 156 10.95 2.00 -3.36
N THR A 157 10.42 1.40 -2.30
CA THR A 157 9.19 0.60 -2.37
C THR A 157 7.98 1.46 -2.68
N VAL A 158 7.80 2.59 -1.98
CA VAL A 158 6.71 3.54 -2.26
C VAL A 158 6.82 4.08 -3.68
N ALA A 159 8.02 4.47 -4.13
CA ALA A 159 8.25 4.95 -5.48
C ALA A 159 7.96 3.86 -6.53
N ARG A 160 8.37 2.62 -6.29
CA ARG A 160 8.10 1.50 -7.20
C ARG A 160 6.59 1.25 -7.36
N TRP A 161 5.86 1.23 -6.27
CA TRP A 161 4.46 0.79 -6.28
C TRP A 161 3.44 1.90 -6.43
N CYS A 162 3.77 3.13 -6.04
CA CYS A 162 2.77 4.18 -5.84
C CYS A 162 3.09 5.50 -6.58
N ARG A 163 4.23 5.61 -7.29
CA ARG A 163 4.62 6.87 -7.96
C ARG A 163 3.59 7.38 -8.97
N HIS A 164 2.78 6.52 -9.57
CA HIS A 164 1.78 6.94 -10.57
C HIS A 164 0.39 7.16 -9.95
N SER A 165 0.29 7.16 -8.62
CA SER A 165 -0.94 7.48 -7.91
C SER A 165 -1.45 8.88 -8.29
N HIS A 166 -2.77 9.01 -8.37
CA HIS A 166 -3.46 10.26 -8.59
C HIS A 166 -3.56 11.13 -7.33
N ILE A 167 -3.27 10.55 -6.16
CA ILE A 167 -3.22 11.22 -4.86
C ILE A 167 -1.85 11.84 -4.64
N GLU A 168 -1.79 13.02 -4.01
CA GLU A 168 -0.51 13.64 -3.66
C GLU A 168 0.20 12.78 -2.60
N LEU A 169 1.37 12.25 -2.94
CA LEU A 169 2.13 11.32 -2.11
C LEU A 169 3.52 11.89 -1.86
N SER A 170 3.82 12.08 -0.58
CA SER A 170 5.14 12.55 -0.13
C SER A 170 5.81 11.55 0.81
N PHE A 171 7.13 11.50 0.78
CA PHE A 171 7.97 10.73 1.68
C PHE A 171 9.05 11.66 2.25
N ASN A 172 9.10 11.83 3.58
CA ASN A 172 9.97 12.80 4.24
C ASN A 172 9.89 14.21 3.63
N SER A 173 8.67 14.65 3.30
CA SER A 173 8.37 15.93 2.64
C SER A 173 8.79 16.04 1.16
N GLU A 174 9.40 15.01 0.59
CA GLU A 174 9.72 14.95 -0.84
C GLU A 174 8.59 14.29 -1.62
N ARG A 175 8.19 14.88 -2.75
CA ARG A 175 7.11 14.35 -3.58
C ARG A 175 7.56 13.07 -4.31
N VAL A 176 6.80 11.99 -4.12
CA VAL A 176 7.06 10.69 -4.76
C VAL A 176 6.40 10.59 -6.14
N ASN A 177 5.28 11.29 -6.36
CA ASN A 177 4.52 11.13 -7.61
C ASN A 177 5.36 11.45 -8.86
N LYS A 178 5.12 10.68 -9.92
CA LYS A 178 5.63 10.85 -11.27
C LYS A 178 4.45 10.75 -12.26
N PRO A 179 4.45 11.54 -13.34
CA PRO A 179 3.41 11.43 -14.36
C PRO A 179 3.41 10.01 -14.96
N LEU A 180 2.21 9.51 -15.25
CA LEU A 180 2.05 8.23 -15.95
C LEU A 180 2.36 8.43 -17.44
N GLU A 181 3.66 8.44 -17.75
CA GLU A 181 4.16 8.63 -19.12
C GLU A 181 5.23 7.59 -19.46
N VAL A 182 5.36 7.32 -20.76
CA VAL A 182 6.48 6.57 -21.33
C VAL A 182 7.59 7.52 -21.77
N GLU A 183 8.82 7.07 -21.62
CA GLU A 183 10.00 7.77 -22.10
C GLU A 183 10.20 7.41 -23.58
N SER A 184 9.73 8.27 -24.49
CA SER A 184 9.82 8.05 -25.93
C SER A 184 9.75 9.36 -26.70
N VAL A 185 10.50 9.44 -27.80
CA VAL A 185 10.49 10.57 -28.75
C VAL A 185 9.18 10.68 -29.54
N CYS A 186 8.47 9.56 -29.70
CA CYS A 186 7.19 9.48 -30.39
C CYS A 186 6.21 8.72 -29.51
N ARG A 187 5.28 9.45 -28.89
CA ARG A 187 4.33 8.90 -27.92
C ARG A 187 2.93 9.39 -28.17
N VAL A 188 1.97 8.53 -27.85
CA VAL A 188 0.54 8.82 -27.87
C VAL A 188 -0.06 8.51 -26.50
N ASN A 189 -0.99 9.35 -26.08
CA ASN A 189 -1.82 9.13 -24.90
C ASN A 189 -3.26 8.95 -25.40
N VAL A 190 -3.83 7.77 -25.16
CA VAL A 190 -5.19 7.42 -25.54
C VAL A 190 -5.98 7.16 -24.27
N LYS A 191 -7.09 7.87 -24.11
CA LYS A 191 -8.07 7.61 -23.07
C LYS A 191 -9.32 7.03 -23.71
N ASP A 192 -9.72 5.85 -23.27
CA ASP A 192 -10.95 5.19 -23.71
C ASP A 192 -11.70 4.62 -22.48
N PRO A 193 -12.86 3.94 -22.67
CA PRO A 193 -13.60 3.36 -21.55
C PRO A 193 -12.87 2.27 -20.75
N LEU A 194 -11.88 1.58 -21.36
CA LEU A 194 -11.11 0.53 -20.72
C LEU A 194 -9.93 1.07 -19.92
N GLY A 195 -9.42 2.26 -20.26
CA GLY A 195 -8.36 2.88 -19.46
C GLY A 195 -7.60 4.02 -20.14
N LEU A 196 -6.42 4.27 -19.59
CA LEU A 196 -5.45 5.24 -20.09
C LEU A 196 -4.22 4.49 -20.62
N PHE A 197 -3.94 4.68 -21.90
CA PHE A 197 -2.88 4.02 -22.64
C PHE A 197 -1.82 5.04 -23.03
N ASN A 198 -0.65 4.94 -22.42
CA ASN A 198 0.53 5.70 -22.83
C ASN A 198 1.43 4.77 -23.62
N VAL A 199 1.57 5.01 -24.92
CA VAL A 199 2.32 4.14 -25.82
C VAL A 199 3.36 4.97 -26.56
N GLY A 200 4.55 4.42 -26.76
CA GLY A 200 5.60 5.09 -27.50
C GLY A 200 6.58 4.12 -28.17
N LEU A 201 7.36 4.64 -29.10
CA LEU A 201 8.42 3.88 -29.75
C LEU A 201 9.66 3.77 -28.86
N THR A 202 10.35 2.64 -28.88
CA THR A 202 11.60 2.43 -28.15
C THR A 202 12.58 1.61 -28.97
N ASN A 203 13.87 1.87 -28.79
CA ASN A 203 14.96 1.06 -29.34
C ASN A 203 15.49 0.03 -28.32
N GLN A 204 14.94 0.01 -27.10
CA GLN A 204 15.30 -0.98 -26.09
C GLN A 204 14.62 -2.32 -26.41
N PHE A 205 15.39 -3.40 -26.34
CA PHE A 205 14.88 -4.76 -26.48
C PHE A 205 15.53 -5.67 -25.43
N PRO A 206 14.74 -6.39 -24.59
CA PRO A 206 13.28 -6.38 -24.53
C PRO A 206 12.70 -5.01 -24.12
N ALA A 207 11.52 -4.66 -24.64
CA ALA A 207 10.98 -3.31 -24.55
C ALA A 207 10.30 -3.07 -23.18
N PRO A 208 10.46 -1.90 -22.53
CA PRO A 208 9.84 -1.65 -21.23
C PRO A 208 8.31 -1.62 -21.29
N PHE A 209 7.65 -2.14 -20.27
CA PHE A 209 6.20 -2.04 -20.10
C PHE A 209 5.78 -1.81 -18.65
N GLY A 210 4.55 -1.34 -18.44
CA GLY A 210 3.93 -1.24 -17.12
C GLY A 210 2.40 -1.32 -17.15
N PHE A 211 1.83 -1.99 -16.16
CA PHE A 211 0.40 -2.07 -15.89
C PHE A 211 0.07 -1.50 -14.52
N TYR A 212 -1.01 -0.72 -14.46
CA TYR A 212 -1.43 0.00 -13.26
C TYR A 212 -2.94 -0.10 -13.05
N ASN A 213 -3.36 -0.08 -11.79
CA ASN A 213 -4.75 0.10 -11.39
C ASN A 213 -4.81 1.25 -10.39
N SER A 214 -5.67 2.24 -10.65
CA SER A 214 -5.80 3.46 -9.82
C SER A 214 -4.48 4.24 -9.63
N GLY A 215 -3.48 4.01 -10.48
CA GLY A 215 -2.13 4.59 -10.38
C GLY A 215 -1.15 3.79 -9.53
N LEU A 216 -1.59 2.67 -8.93
CA LEU A 216 -0.72 1.71 -8.27
C LEU A 216 -0.18 0.70 -9.27
N THR A 217 1.12 0.41 -9.18
CA THR A 217 1.78 -0.58 -10.03
C THR A 217 1.22 -1.98 -9.77
N LEU A 218 0.87 -2.68 -10.84
CA LEU A 218 0.52 -4.10 -10.83
C LEU A 218 1.70 -4.95 -11.29
N ASN A 219 2.32 -4.56 -12.41
CA ASN A 219 3.49 -5.24 -12.97
C ASN A 219 4.25 -4.26 -13.87
N GLU A 220 5.57 -4.32 -13.82
CA GLU A 220 6.48 -3.58 -14.69
C GLU A 220 7.68 -4.45 -15.02
N GLY A 221 8.22 -4.27 -16.21
CA GLY A 221 9.40 -5.01 -16.63
C GLY A 221 9.72 -4.75 -18.08
N GLN A 222 10.26 -5.78 -18.73
CA GLN A 222 10.57 -5.76 -20.15
C GLN A 222 9.82 -6.90 -20.86
N GLN A 223 9.41 -6.68 -22.10
CA GLN A 223 8.60 -7.61 -22.89
C GLN A 223 9.13 -7.75 -24.32
N GLU A 224 8.90 -8.92 -24.92
CA GLU A 224 9.26 -9.24 -26.31
C GLU A 224 8.04 -9.39 -27.23
N GLU A 225 6.82 -9.34 -26.67
CA GLU A 225 5.54 -9.57 -27.35
C GLU A 225 5.25 -8.50 -28.42
N VAL A 226 5.61 -7.24 -28.16
CA VAL A 226 5.46 -6.09 -29.07
C VAL A 226 6.80 -5.37 -29.21
N PRO A 227 7.71 -5.86 -30.07
CA PRO A 227 9.03 -5.27 -30.26
C PRO A 227 8.95 -3.82 -30.74
N GLY A 228 9.84 -2.98 -30.22
CA GLY A 228 9.91 -1.55 -30.61
C GLY A 228 8.85 -0.65 -29.97
N VAL A 229 7.96 -1.21 -29.12
CA VAL A 229 6.90 -0.47 -28.44
C VAL A 229 7.08 -0.56 -26.93
N THR A 230 7.11 0.60 -26.27
CA THR A 230 7.00 0.72 -24.82
C THR A 230 5.62 1.24 -24.45
N PHE A 231 5.04 0.76 -23.36
CA PHE A 231 3.73 1.20 -22.93
C PHE A 231 3.57 1.24 -21.41
N LYS A 232 2.68 2.12 -20.96
CA LYS A 232 2.14 2.16 -19.61
C LYS A 232 0.62 2.23 -19.70
N VAL A 233 -0.04 1.21 -19.17
CA VAL A 233 -1.50 1.07 -19.24
C VAL A 233 -2.09 1.15 -17.84
N LEU A 234 -2.91 2.17 -17.59
CA LEU A 234 -3.71 2.27 -16.37
C LEU A 234 -5.14 1.84 -16.69
N SER A 235 -5.60 0.79 -16.02
CA SER A 235 -6.98 0.30 -16.15
C SER A 235 -7.45 -0.31 -14.85
N ASN A 236 -8.66 0.07 -14.44
CA ASN A 236 -9.32 -0.49 -13.25
C ASN A 236 -9.90 -1.89 -13.52
N HIS A 237 -9.84 -2.37 -14.77
CA HIS A 237 -10.20 -3.74 -15.15
C HIS A 237 -9.05 -4.73 -14.98
N LEU A 238 -7.83 -4.24 -14.71
CA LEU A 238 -6.67 -5.09 -14.47
C LEU A 238 -6.55 -5.37 -12.96
N GLU A 239 -6.33 -6.64 -12.63
CA GLU A 239 -6.03 -7.09 -11.27
C GLU A 239 -4.69 -7.84 -11.24
N HIS A 240 -4.05 -7.86 -10.07
CA HIS A 240 -2.84 -8.64 -9.83
C HIS A 240 -3.16 -10.03 -9.29
N THR A 241 -2.22 -10.96 -9.45
CA THR A 241 -2.17 -12.23 -8.70
C THR A 241 -2.12 -11.98 -7.20
N LEU A 242 -2.57 -12.94 -6.38
CA LEU A 242 -2.53 -12.82 -4.90
C LEU A 242 -1.13 -12.45 -4.37
N THR A 243 -0.08 -12.93 -5.04
CA THR A 243 1.35 -12.68 -4.76
C THR A 243 1.85 -11.31 -5.26
N ARG A 244 1.02 -10.54 -5.97
CA ARG A 244 1.29 -9.19 -6.51
C ARG A 244 2.52 -9.12 -7.44
N ASP A 245 2.85 -10.21 -8.10
CA ASP A 245 4.00 -10.37 -8.99
C ASP A 245 3.62 -10.40 -10.49
N ALA A 246 2.35 -10.60 -10.80
CA ALA A 246 1.85 -10.63 -12.17
C ALA A 246 0.44 -10.05 -12.30
N VAL A 247 0.09 -9.65 -13.52
CA VAL A 247 -1.29 -9.28 -13.88
C VAL A 247 -2.04 -10.56 -14.23
N ILE A 248 -3.29 -10.68 -13.75
CA ILE A 248 -4.16 -11.80 -14.08
C ILE A 248 -4.51 -11.73 -15.57
N LYS A 249 -4.14 -12.76 -16.34
CA LYS A 249 -4.41 -12.86 -17.79
C LYS A 249 -5.80 -13.44 -18.08
N ASP A 250 -6.84 -12.74 -17.63
CA ASP A 250 -8.25 -13.09 -17.84
C ASP A 250 -8.84 -12.45 -19.11
N ASP A 251 -10.17 -12.51 -19.28
CA ASP A 251 -10.85 -11.86 -20.41
C ASP A 251 -10.83 -10.33 -20.32
N SER A 252 -10.64 -9.76 -19.12
CA SER A 252 -10.46 -8.32 -18.93
C SER A 252 -9.10 -7.89 -19.48
N TYR A 253 -8.03 -8.63 -19.18
CA TYR A 253 -6.70 -8.42 -19.75
C TYR A 253 -6.70 -8.46 -21.28
N LYS A 254 -7.38 -9.45 -21.89
CA LYS A 254 -7.49 -9.55 -23.36
C LYS A 254 -8.26 -8.42 -24.02
N LYS A 255 -9.12 -7.71 -23.29
CA LYS A 255 -9.82 -6.53 -23.83
C LYS A 255 -8.93 -5.30 -23.78
N VAL A 256 -8.07 -5.23 -22.78
CA VAL A 256 -7.15 -4.10 -22.56
C VAL A 256 -5.93 -4.18 -23.48
N MET A 257 -5.41 -5.38 -23.75
CA MET A 257 -4.28 -5.61 -24.66
C MET A 257 -4.71 -5.72 -26.11
#